data_AF-A0A1H4KIZ9-F1
#
_entry.id   AF-A0A1H4KIZ9-F1
#
_cell.length_a   1.000
_cell.length_b   1.000
_cell.length_c   1.000
_cell.angle_alpha   90.00
_cell.angle_beta   90.00
_cell.angle_gamma   90.00
#
_symmetry.space_group_name_H-M   'P 1'
#
loop_
_entity.id
_entity.type
_entity.pdbx_description
1 polymer ?
#
loop_
_entity_poly.entity_id
_entity_poly.type
_entity_poly.pdbx_seq_one_letter_code
_entity_poly.pdbx_strand_id
1 'polypeptide(L)'
;MVGTLLTLLTLGVLQLALAVYVRNVVHDAAVEGAYHAALADTELAEGAVVTRRSITRAVGEAYAQDVVVGRATTLGRPMIEVRVRTTLPVIGLLGIPFALEVEAHAPEESFDDG
;
A
#
# COMPACT_ATOMS: atom_id res chain seq x y z
N MET A 1 -22.02 -34.73 4.60
CA MET A 1 -21.43 -33.56 3.90
C MET A 1 -20.48 -32.84 4.86
N VAL A 2 -19.32 -33.43 5.14
CA VAL A 2 -18.30 -32.83 6.03
C VAL A 2 -17.15 -32.28 5.18
N GLY A 3 -16.74 -33.01 4.14
CA GLY A 3 -15.71 -32.57 3.20
C GLY A 3 -16.05 -31.24 2.51
N THR A 4 -17.30 -31.05 2.07
CA THR A 4 -17.73 -29.79 1.44
C THR A 4 -17.58 -28.58 2.37
N LEU A 5 -18.00 -28.72 3.63
CA LEU A 5 -17.87 -27.67 4.64
C LEU A 5 -16.40 -27.34 4.92
N LEU A 6 -15.57 -28.37 5.10
CA LEU A 6 -14.14 -28.18 5.35
C LEU A 6 -13.44 -27.53 4.15
N THR A 7 -13.77 -27.93 2.92
CA THR A 7 -13.23 -27.29 1.71
C THR A 7 -13.59 -25.81 1.64
N LEU A 8 -14.86 -25.46 1.88
CA LEU A 8 -15.29 -24.05 1.89
C LEU A 8 -14.60 -23.25 2.98
N LEU A 9 -14.47 -23.81 4.18
CA LEU A 9 -13.76 -23.16 5.28
C LEU A 9 -12.29 -22.92 4.94
N THR A 10 -11.60 -23.93 4.40
CA THR A 10 -10.20 -23.81 3.98
C THR A 10 -10.03 -22.73 2.92
N LEU A 11 -10.89 -22.70 1.89
CA LEU A 11 -10.86 -21.65 0.88
C LEU A 11 -11.15 -20.27 1.47
N GLY A 12 -12.07 -20.17 2.43
CA GLY A 12 -12.36 -18.93 3.14
C GLY A 12 -11.16 -18.40 3.92
N VAL A 13 -10.42 -19.27 4.63
CA VAL A 13 -9.19 -18.90 5.34
C VAL A 13 -8.10 -18.49 4.37
N LEU A 14 -7.89 -19.23 3.27
CA LEU A 14 -6.92 -18.87 2.25
C LEU A 14 -7.26 -17.52 1.60
N GLN A 15 -8.54 -17.26 1.33
CA GLN A 15 -8.99 -16.00 0.77
C GLN A 15 -8.77 -14.83 1.75
N LEU A 16 -9.08 -15.04 3.03
CA LEU A 16 -8.80 -14.04 4.07
C LEU A 16 -7.30 -13.76 4.18
N ALA A 17 -6.47 -14.79 4.19
CA ALA A 17 -5.02 -14.66 4.22
C ALA A 17 -4.51 -13.88 3.00
N LEU A 18 -5.04 -14.14 1.81
CA LEU A 18 -4.72 -13.40 0.60
C LEU A 18 -5.11 -11.91 0.69
N ALA A 19 -6.32 -11.60 1.19
CA ALA A 19 -6.76 -10.22 1.35
C ALA A 19 -5.85 -9.45 2.33
N VAL A 20 -5.48 -10.08 3.45
CA VAL A 20 -4.55 -9.51 4.43
C VAL A 20 -3.15 -9.34 3.82
N TYR A 21 -2.67 -10.33 3.07
CA TYR A 21 -1.39 -10.26 2.36
C TYR A 21 -1.32 -9.06 1.43
N VAL A 22 -2.34 -8.86 0.57
CA VAL A 22 -2.39 -7.71 -0.36
C VAL A 22 -2.35 -6.39 0.41
N ARG A 23 -3.17 -6.22 1.45
CA ARG A 23 -3.16 -4.99 2.27
C ARG A 23 -1.78 -4.72 2.87
N ASN A 24 -1.12 -5.75 3.39
CA ASN A 24 0.19 -5.60 4.02
C ASN A 24 1.27 -5.24 3.00
N VAL A 25 1.29 -5.89 1.83
CA VAL A 25 2.22 -5.58 0.75
C VAL A 25 2.03 -4.15 0.24
N VAL A 26 0.79 -3.72 0.04
CA VAL A 26 0.50 -2.37 -0.45
C VAL A 26 0.89 -1.32 0.60
N HIS A 27 0.63 -1.59 1.88
CA HIS A 27 1.07 -0.72 2.97
C HIS A 27 2.61 -0.66 3.07
N ASP A 28 3.30 -1.79 2.96
CA ASP A 28 4.76 -1.86 2.97
C ASP A 28 5.37 -1.02 1.82
N ALA A 29 4.82 -1.15 0.62
CA ALA A 29 5.21 -0.32 -0.52
C ALA A 29 4.89 1.18 -0.35
N ALA A 30 3.80 1.51 0.37
CA ALA A 30 3.48 2.89 0.71
C ALA A 30 4.51 3.47 1.71
N VAL A 31 4.92 2.67 2.71
CA VAL A 31 6.00 3.04 3.65
C VAL A 31 7.31 3.27 2.90
N GLU A 32 7.69 2.35 2.01
CA GLU A 32 8.90 2.50 1.18
C GLU A 32 8.88 3.81 0.38
N GLY A 33 7.77 4.12 -0.29
CA GLY A 33 7.65 5.37 -1.05
C GLY A 33 7.60 6.63 -0.19
N ALA A 34 7.01 6.55 1.02
CA ALA A 34 6.95 7.68 1.94
C ALA A 34 8.35 8.05 2.42
N TYR A 35 9.13 7.05 2.84
CA TYR A 35 10.53 7.27 3.22
C TYR A 35 11.38 7.73 2.04
N HIS A 36 11.14 7.19 0.86
CA HIS A 36 11.87 7.63 -0.32
C HIS A 36 11.61 9.10 -0.65
N ALA A 37 10.34 9.53 -0.68
CA ALA A 37 9.97 10.91 -0.97
C ALA A 37 10.23 11.90 0.19
N ALA A 38 10.56 11.39 1.38
CA ALA A 38 10.93 12.20 2.53
C ALA A 38 12.41 12.64 2.52
N LEU A 39 13.23 12.07 1.62
CA LEU A 39 14.62 12.48 1.44
C LEU A 39 14.68 13.89 0.86
N ALA A 40 15.62 14.70 1.38
CA ALA A 40 15.74 16.11 1.05
C ALA A 40 16.03 16.40 -0.45
N ASP A 41 16.61 15.43 -1.17
CA ASP A 41 16.94 15.51 -2.60
C ASP A 41 15.91 14.85 -3.53
N THR A 42 14.70 14.52 -3.04
CA THR A 42 13.70 13.79 -3.84
C THR A 42 12.43 14.59 -4.08
N GLU A 43 11.81 14.36 -5.24
CA GLU A 43 10.47 14.86 -5.50
C GLU A 43 9.38 13.87 -5.05
N LEU A 44 8.22 14.37 -4.64
CA LEU A 44 7.06 13.54 -4.25
C LEU A 44 6.66 12.53 -5.36
N ALA A 45 6.85 12.92 -6.63
CA ALA A 45 6.56 12.06 -7.78
C ALA A 45 7.44 10.80 -7.80
N GLU A 46 8.67 10.88 -7.32
CA GLU A 46 9.59 9.74 -7.24
C GLU A 46 9.11 8.70 -6.22
N GLY A 47 8.64 9.15 -5.05
CA GLY A 47 7.98 8.27 -4.07
C GLY A 47 6.80 7.52 -4.68
N ALA A 48 5.98 8.20 -5.48
CA ALA A 48 4.85 7.58 -6.17
C ALA A 48 5.30 6.49 -7.17
N VAL A 49 6.40 6.73 -7.89
CA VAL A 49 6.99 5.75 -8.83
C VAL A 49 7.53 4.54 -8.08
N VAL A 50 8.23 4.75 -6.97
CA VAL A 50 8.75 3.68 -6.11
C VAL A 50 7.62 2.81 -5.58
N THR A 51 6.59 3.40 -4.97
CA THR A 51 5.43 2.67 -4.46
C THR A 51 4.73 1.86 -5.56
N ARG A 52 4.45 2.47 -6.73
CA ARG A 52 3.83 1.76 -7.86
C ARG A 52 4.65 0.57 -8.31
N ARG A 53 5.97 0.73 -8.41
CA ARG A 53 6.89 -0.34 -8.82
C ARG A 53 6.90 -1.50 -7.83
N SER A 54 6.94 -1.21 -6.53
CA SER A 54 6.95 -2.24 -5.48
C SER A 54 5.64 -3.02 -5.45
N ILE A 55 4.49 -2.34 -5.51
CA ILE A 55 3.16 -3.00 -5.62
C ILE A 55 3.08 -3.84 -6.90
N THR A 56 3.48 -3.29 -8.05
CA THR A 56 3.39 -3.97 -9.34
C THR A 56 4.20 -5.26 -9.38
N ARG A 57 5.39 -5.27 -8.77
CA ARG A 57 6.23 -6.46 -8.67
C ARG A 57 5.64 -7.54 -7.75
N ALA A 58 4.98 -7.13 -6.67
CA ALA A 58 4.50 -8.05 -5.65
C ALA A 58 3.11 -8.64 -5.98
N VAL A 59 2.17 -7.81 -6.45
CA VAL A 59 0.75 -8.20 -6.64
C VAL A 59 0.19 -7.83 -8.01
N GLY A 60 0.94 -7.12 -8.85
CA GLY A 60 0.57 -6.77 -10.22
C GLY A 60 0.10 -5.33 -10.40
N GLU A 61 0.14 -4.86 -11.65
CA GLU A 61 -0.11 -3.47 -12.04
C GLU A 61 -1.54 -2.99 -11.69
N ALA A 62 -2.52 -3.88 -11.75
CA ALA A 62 -3.92 -3.57 -11.42
C ALA A 62 -4.10 -3.08 -9.97
N TYR A 63 -3.16 -3.40 -9.08
CA TYR A 63 -3.18 -2.97 -7.69
C TYR A 63 -2.46 -1.62 -7.44
N ALA A 64 -1.76 -1.08 -8.44
CA ALA A 64 -0.93 0.13 -8.35
C ALA A 64 -1.52 1.37 -9.06
N GLN A 65 -2.81 1.33 -9.40
CA GLN A 65 -3.45 2.32 -10.27
C GLN A 65 -3.62 3.69 -9.61
N ASP A 66 -3.91 3.75 -8.31
CA ASP A 66 -4.14 5.00 -7.58
C ASP A 66 -3.16 5.09 -6.39
N VAL A 67 -2.09 5.86 -6.62
CA VAL A 67 -1.03 6.17 -5.66
C VAL A 67 -0.85 7.68 -5.65
N VAL A 68 -1.11 8.28 -4.50
CA VAL A 68 -0.98 9.72 -4.27
C VAL A 68 0.07 9.95 -3.19
N VAL A 69 0.98 10.88 -3.45
CA VAL A 69 2.02 11.30 -2.50
C VAL A 69 1.84 12.78 -2.23
N GLY A 70 1.89 13.16 -0.96
CA GLY A 70 1.66 14.51 -0.52
C GLY A 70 2.48 14.88 0.70
N ARG A 71 2.52 16.17 1.00
CA ARG A 71 3.01 16.67 2.29
C ARG A 71 1.85 16.71 3.27
N ALA A 72 2.12 16.26 4.48
CA ALA A 72 1.22 16.29 5.61
C ALA A 72 1.93 16.93 6.81
N THR A 73 1.17 17.20 7.86
CA THR A 73 1.72 17.66 9.13
C THR A 73 1.11 16.84 10.24
N THR A 74 1.95 16.11 10.98
CA THR A 74 1.51 15.24 12.07
C THR A 74 2.17 15.69 13.36
N LEU A 75 1.37 16.02 14.38
CA LEU A 75 1.87 16.53 15.67
C LEU A 75 2.81 17.74 15.50
N GLY A 76 2.52 18.62 14.55
CA GLY A 76 3.30 19.83 14.27
C GLY A 76 4.63 19.60 13.54
N ARG A 77 4.91 18.38 13.06
CA ARG A 77 6.11 18.04 12.28
C ARG A 77 5.77 17.80 10.81
N PRO A 78 6.59 18.29 9.87
CA PRO A 78 6.41 18.02 8.45
C PRO A 78 6.60 16.52 8.19
N MET A 79 5.67 15.95 7.42
CA MET A 79 5.66 14.55 7.06
C MET A 79 5.38 14.42 5.56
N ILE A 80 5.88 13.37 4.95
CA ILE A 80 5.40 12.87 3.68
C ILE A 80 4.36 11.80 3.94
N GLU A 81 3.23 11.90 3.25
CA GLU A 81 2.15 10.92 3.26
C GLU A 81 2.07 10.23 1.89
N VAL A 82 1.97 8.91 1.90
CA VAL A 82 1.65 8.11 0.71
C VAL A 82 0.34 7.39 0.94
N ARG A 83 -0.62 7.64 0.06
CA ARG A 83 -1.95 7.04 0.09
C ARG A 83 -2.17 6.21 -1.15
N VAL A 84 -2.59 4.96 -0.95
CA VAL A 84 -2.82 4.01 -2.02
C VAL A 84 -4.24 3.49 -1.93
N ARG A 85 -4.99 3.67 -3.02
CA ARG A 85 -6.34 3.11 -3.18
C ARG A 85 -6.29 2.01 -4.21
N THR A 86 -6.76 0.84 -3.82
CA THR A 86 -6.57 -0.38 -4.61
C THR A 86 -7.74 -1.33 -4.48
N THR A 87 -7.68 -2.41 -5.24
CA THR A 87 -8.71 -3.44 -5.28
C THR A 87 -8.72 -4.23 -3.96
N LEU A 88 -9.90 -4.38 -3.35
CA LEU A 88 -10.09 -5.30 -2.23
C LEU A 88 -10.33 -6.71 -2.76
N PRO A 89 -9.44 -7.69 -2.53
CA PRO A 89 -9.60 -9.04 -3.08
C PRO A 89 -10.76 -9.78 -2.41
N VAL A 90 -11.72 -10.27 -3.21
CA VAL A 90 -12.91 -10.99 -2.73
C VAL A 90 -12.89 -12.46 -3.17
N ILE A 91 -12.42 -12.74 -4.40
CA ILE A 91 -12.27 -14.11 -4.94
C ILE A 91 -10.93 -14.20 -5.68
N GLY A 92 -9.96 -14.91 -5.09
CA GLY A 92 -8.58 -14.82 -5.53
C GLY A 92 -8.11 -13.36 -5.51
N LEU A 93 -7.51 -12.91 -6.63
CA LEU A 93 -7.12 -11.52 -6.85
C LEU A 93 -8.21 -10.66 -7.53
N LEU A 94 -9.39 -11.22 -7.80
CA LEU A 94 -10.53 -10.45 -8.29
C LEU A 94 -11.24 -9.80 -7.11
N GLY A 95 -11.71 -8.57 -7.28
CA GLY A 95 -12.16 -7.79 -6.15
C GLY A 95 -12.94 -6.54 -6.50
N ILE A 96 -13.22 -5.75 -5.48
CA ILE A 96 -13.92 -4.47 -5.63
C ILE A 96 -12.87 -3.37 -5.81
N PRO A 97 -12.85 -2.66 -6.95
CA PRO A 97 -11.84 -1.64 -7.21
C PRO A 97 -11.97 -0.48 -6.23
N PHE A 98 -10.82 0.05 -5.77
CA PHE A 98 -10.71 1.19 -4.85
C PHE A 98 -11.41 1.04 -3.49
N ALA A 99 -11.75 -0.21 -3.10
CA ALA A 99 -12.36 -0.51 -1.81
C ALA A 99 -11.35 -0.80 -0.68
N LEU A 100 -10.06 -0.91 -1.02
CA LEU A 100 -8.97 -1.03 -0.06
C LEU A 100 -8.13 0.25 -0.10
N GLU A 101 -7.96 0.89 1.04
CA GLU A 101 -7.14 2.10 1.19
C GLU A 101 -6.09 1.87 2.28
N VAL A 102 -4.85 2.29 2.00
CA VAL A 102 -3.76 2.32 2.98
C VAL A 102 -3.05 3.65 2.92
N GLU A 103 -2.55 4.08 4.07
CA GLU A 103 -1.83 5.32 4.26
C GLU A 103 -0.54 5.03 5.01
N ALA A 104 0.56 5.66 4.59
CA ALA A 104 1.85 5.59 5.24
C ALA A 104 2.43 6.99 5.39
N HIS A 105 3.21 7.19 6.45
CA HIS A 105 3.79 8.49 6.79
C HIS A 105 5.28 8.35 7.10
N ALA A 106 6.09 9.29 6.63
CA ALA A 106 7.51 9.41 6.95
C ALA A 106 7.85 10.87 7.30
N PRO A 107 8.73 11.13 8.29
CA PRO A 107 9.16 12.49 8.61
C PRO A 107 9.97 13.09 7.46
N GLU A 108 9.64 14.31 7.03
CA GLU A 108 10.35 14.99 5.93
C GLU A 108 11.73 15.46 6.42
N GLU A 109 12.80 15.06 5.73
CA GLU A 109 14.16 15.48 6.03
C GLU A 109 14.44 16.85 5.39
N SER A 110 15.10 17.74 6.14
CA SER A 110 15.55 19.03 5.63
C SER A 110 17.07 19.16 5.77
N PHE A 111 17.73 19.84 4.84
CA PHE A 111 19.18 20.09 4.89
C PHE A 111 19.62 20.98 6.07
N ASP A 112 18.67 21.56 6.82
CA ASP A 112 18.91 22.50 7.92
C ASP A 112 18.97 21.80 9.29
N ASP A 113 18.74 20.48 9.34
CA ASP A 113 18.75 19.65 10.56
C ASP A 113 20.13 19.01 10.89
N GLY A 114 21.23 19.56 10.36
CA GLY A 114 22.61 19.03 10.49
C GLY A 114 23.56 19.83 11.38
#